data_AF-A0A3N5RNS8-F1
#
_entry.id   AF-A0A3N5RNS8-F1
#
_cell.length_a   1.000
_cell.length_b   1.000
_cell.length_c   1.000
_cell.angle_alpha   90.00
_cell.angle_beta   90.00
_cell.angle_gamma   90.00
#
_symmetry.space_group_name_H-M   'P 1'
#
loop_
_entity.id
_entity.type
_entity.pdbx_description
1 polymer ?
#
loop_
_entity_poly.entity_id
_entity_poly.type
_entity_poly.pdbx_seq_one_letter_code
_entity_poly.pdbx_strand_id
1 'polypeptide(L)'
;MSEEVKAISLNPDDFVAGGLIDDIIAKLQHSFVMYDYEGKADAPAPCLKLEMVDNESGEEYPVQYLSAGSAQNWVPSDDAKTLVPVGSKTAMTKNSNLAIYLTEMINAGFPKNQLTTSIACLDGVVAHMIRKELPKRGNVSQTQTGKDGKEYAKSILVPDRIVKLPGEKAGAVKGKKTAATDDAVKEAATTFVLELLGEKNGKFQKKEIPAALVKVPVAVRPQVMAMVYANDKFLSEGGGGLWTYANGEVKSVG
;
A
#
# COMPACT_ATOMS: atom_id res chain seq x y z
N MET A 1 15.90 -47.24 27.27
CA MET A 1 14.64 -46.49 27.10
C MET A 1 14.66 -45.93 25.71
N SER A 2 13.83 -46.44 24.80
CA SER A 2 13.73 -45.94 23.43
C SER A 2 12.94 -44.64 23.45
N GLU A 3 13.53 -43.55 22.98
CA GLU A 3 12.83 -42.29 22.77
C GLU A 3 11.70 -42.50 21.75
N GLU A 4 10.49 -42.12 22.14
CA GLU A 4 9.31 -42.19 21.29
C GLU A 4 9.42 -41.06 20.24
N VAL A 5 9.68 -41.43 18.99
CA VAL A 5 9.75 -40.47 17.88
C VAL A 5 8.34 -39.97 17.60
N LYS A 6 8.04 -38.74 18.01
CA LYS A 6 6.76 -38.09 17.73
C LYS A 6 6.68 -37.76 16.23
N ALA A 7 5.83 -38.47 15.51
CA ALA A 7 5.55 -38.18 14.10
C ALA A 7 4.82 -36.83 13.96
N ILE A 8 5.08 -36.12 12.86
CA ILE A 8 4.36 -34.88 12.52
C ILE A 8 2.91 -35.18 12.10
N SER A 9 1.98 -34.27 12.39
CA SER A 9 0.62 -34.37 11.86
C SER A 9 0.62 -34.10 10.36
N LEU A 10 -0.08 -34.93 9.60
CA LEU A 10 -0.37 -34.70 8.17
C LEU A 10 -1.76 -34.10 7.97
N ASN A 11 -2.47 -33.75 9.04
CA ASN A 11 -3.75 -33.07 8.95
C ASN A 11 -3.52 -31.61 8.48
N PRO A 12 -4.14 -31.17 7.37
CA PRO A 12 -4.00 -29.79 6.90
C PRO A 12 -4.35 -28.72 7.94
N ASP A 13 -5.25 -29.01 8.87
CA ASP A 13 -5.63 -28.09 9.96
C ASP A 13 -4.49 -27.87 10.98
N ASP A 14 -3.54 -28.81 11.05
CA ASP A 14 -2.37 -28.73 11.93
C ASP A 14 -1.13 -28.15 11.20
N PHE A 15 -1.27 -27.76 9.94
CA PHE A 15 -0.17 -27.16 9.18
C PHE A 15 0.08 -25.74 9.67
N VAL A 16 1.31 -25.47 10.10
CA VAL A 16 1.75 -24.12 10.44
C VAL A 16 2.23 -23.40 9.18
N ALA A 17 1.79 -22.16 8.99
CA ALA A 17 2.29 -21.32 7.92
C ALA A 17 3.76 -20.96 8.18
N GLY A 18 4.66 -21.41 7.31
CA GLY A 18 6.04 -20.93 7.26
C GLY A 18 6.16 -19.77 6.28
N GLY A 19 6.71 -18.62 6.70
CA GLY A 19 6.90 -17.48 5.81
C GLY A 19 6.86 -16.14 6.53
N LEU A 20 7.06 -15.06 5.77
CA LEU A 20 6.75 -13.73 6.26
C LEU A 20 5.22 -13.54 6.24
N ILE A 21 4.67 -12.85 7.25
CA ILE A 21 3.24 -12.51 7.33
C ILE A 21 2.79 -11.84 6.02
N ASP A 22 1.72 -12.34 5.39
CA ASP A 22 1.12 -11.79 4.17
C ASP A 22 -0.36 -12.24 4.10
N ASP A 23 -1.19 -11.46 3.41
CA ASP A 23 -2.62 -11.76 3.15
C ASP A 23 -3.46 -12.04 4.43
N ILE A 24 -3.39 -11.13 5.42
CA ILE A 24 -4.11 -11.28 6.71
C ILE A 24 -5.11 -10.16 6.96
N ILE A 25 -6.13 -10.41 7.77
CA ILE A 25 -7.01 -9.37 8.31
C ILE A 25 -6.69 -9.15 9.78
N ALA A 26 -6.09 -8.01 10.09
CA ALA A 26 -5.64 -7.71 11.44
C ALA A 26 -6.26 -6.43 12.00
N LYS A 27 -6.55 -6.46 13.30
CA LYS A 27 -6.75 -5.28 14.12
C LYS A 27 -5.39 -4.72 14.51
N LEU A 28 -5.20 -3.43 14.27
CA LEU A 28 -3.92 -2.75 14.37
C LEU A 28 -3.81 -1.90 15.64
N GLN A 29 -2.61 -1.85 16.21
CA GLN A 29 -2.21 -0.92 17.26
C GLN A 29 -0.86 -0.30 16.93
N HIS A 30 -0.72 0.99 17.27
CA HIS A 30 0.37 1.83 16.81
C HIS A 30 1.04 2.56 17.96
N SER A 31 2.38 2.53 17.97
CA SER A 31 3.19 3.36 18.87
C SER A 31 4.55 3.67 18.25
N PHE A 32 5.14 4.80 18.60
CA PHE A 32 6.51 5.13 18.19
C PHE A 32 7.50 4.66 19.26
N VAL A 33 8.59 4.03 18.80
CA VAL A 33 9.66 3.55 19.67
C VAL A 33 11.02 3.80 19.04
N MET A 34 12.05 3.82 19.87
CA MET A 34 13.43 3.64 19.40
C MET A 34 13.69 2.14 19.28
N TYR A 35 14.11 1.68 18.10
CA TYR A 35 14.36 0.26 17.84
C TYR A 35 15.76 0.06 17.27
N ASP A 36 16.50 -0.91 17.81
CA ASP A 36 17.90 -1.19 17.50
C ASP A 36 18.09 -2.35 16.51
N TYR A 37 17.00 -2.93 16.01
CA TYR A 37 17.03 -4.08 15.11
C TYR A 37 17.87 -5.24 15.66
N GLU A 38 17.76 -5.51 16.97
CA GLU A 38 18.51 -6.58 17.65
C GLU A 38 20.03 -6.39 17.55
N GLY A 39 20.47 -5.12 17.55
CA GLY A 39 21.88 -4.75 17.40
C GLY A 39 22.44 -4.92 15.98
N LYS A 40 21.60 -5.20 14.98
CA LYS A 40 22.01 -5.30 13.57
C LYS A 40 22.13 -3.94 12.88
N ALA A 41 21.62 -2.88 13.50
CA ALA A 41 21.75 -1.51 13.03
C ALA A 41 22.84 -0.76 13.83
N ASP A 42 23.56 0.15 13.16
CA ASP A 42 24.63 0.95 13.78
C ASP A 42 24.15 1.82 14.96
N ALA A 43 22.87 2.19 14.95
CA ALA A 43 22.23 2.94 16.03
C ALA A 43 20.72 2.66 16.05
N PRO A 44 20.06 2.81 17.20
CA PRO A 44 18.61 2.77 17.28
C PRO A 44 17.96 3.82 16.36
N ALA A 45 16.90 3.43 15.68
CA ALA A 45 16.14 4.29 14.79
C ALA A 45 14.72 4.53 15.34
N PRO A 46 14.14 5.74 15.16
CA PRO A 46 12.74 5.96 15.43
C PRO A 46 11.91 5.12 14.46
N CYS A 47 11.02 4.30 15.01
CA CYS A 47 10.18 3.38 14.26
C CYS A 47 8.73 3.47 14.73
N LEU A 48 7.80 3.26 13.80
CA LEU A 48 6.43 2.89 14.16
C LEU A 48 6.44 1.39 14.49
N LYS A 49 6.19 1.07 15.76
CA LYS A 49 5.83 -0.27 16.23
C LYS A 49 4.37 -0.53 15.83
N LEU A 50 4.18 -1.59 15.06
CA LEU A 50 2.88 -2.05 14.59
C LEU A 50 2.60 -3.41 15.24
N GLU A 51 1.66 -3.40 16.18
CA GLU A 51 1.12 -4.59 16.81
C GLU A 51 -0.17 -4.98 16.09
N MET A 52 -0.33 -6.27 15.86
CA MET A 52 -1.39 -6.82 15.01
C MET A 52 -1.98 -8.04 15.68
N VAL A 53 -3.31 -8.07 15.72
CA VAL A 53 -4.07 -9.20 16.24
C VAL A 53 -5.01 -9.67 15.14
N ASP A 54 -5.07 -10.97 14.90
CA ASP A 54 -6.03 -11.57 13.99
C ASP A 54 -7.45 -11.19 14.37
N ASN A 55 -8.22 -10.71 13.39
CA ASN A 55 -9.54 -10.16 13.67
C ASN A 55 -10.58 -11.25 14.02
N GLU A 56 -10.34 -12.51 13.68
CA GLU A 56 -11.25 -13.63 13.95
C GLU A 56 -10.76 -14.47 15.14
N SER A 57 -9.51 -14.94 15.10
CA SER A 57 -8.97 -15.83 16.14
C SER A 57 -8.51 -15.07 17.39
N GLY A 58 -8.20 -13.78 17.26
CA GLY A 58 -7.58 -13.02 18.34
C GLY A 58 -6.10 -13.35 18.58
N GLU A 59 -5.48 -14.13 17.70
CA GLU A 59 -4.06 -14.49 17.78
C GLU A 59 -3.16 -13.29 17.47
N GLU A 60 -2.06 -13.15 18.21
CA GLU A 60 -1.09 -12.09 17.99
C GLU A 60 -0.13 -12.44 16.85
N TYR A 61 -0.01 -11.53 15.88
CA TYR A 61 1.01 -11.62 14.86
C TYR A 61 2.33 -11.01 15.34
N PRO A 62 3.49 -11.45 14.81
CA PRO A 62 4.78 -10.84 15.10
C PRO A 62 4.80 -9.32 14.84
N VAL A 63 5.26 -8.57 15.84
CA VAL A 63 5.39 -7.11 15.81
C VAL A 63 6.23 -6.66 14.61
N GLN A 64 5.74 -5.66 13.88
CA GLN A 64 6.48 -5.04 12.78
C GLN A 64 7.03 -3.68 13.22
N TYR A 65 8.25 -3.36 12.76
CA TYR A 65 8.88 -2.06 13.01
C TYR A 65 9.14 -1.32 11.70
N LEU A 66 8.42 -0.23 11.49
CA LEU A 66 8.49 0.58 10.27
C LEU A 66 9.31 1.84 10.55
N SER A 67 10.55 1.88 10.04
CA SER A 67 11.46 3.01 10.25
C SER A 67 10.86 4.35 9.78
N ALA A 68 10.99 5.37 10.63
CA ALA A 68 10.68 6.76 10.36
C ALA A 68 11.91 7.57 9.89
N GLY A 69 13.06 6.91 9.73
CA GLY A 69 14.33 7.54 9.37
C GLY A 69 15.37 7.44 10.48
N SER A 70 16.04 8.55 10.79
CA SER A 70 17.18 8.60 11.71
C SER A 70 16.86 9.37 12.99
N ALA A 71 17.40 8.88 14.11
CA ALA A 71 17.30 9.46 15.46
C ALA A 71 17.81 10.89 15.57
N GLN A 72 18.70 11.32 14.65
CA GLN A 72 19.19 12.69 14.60
C GLN A 72 18.12 13.70 14.16
N ASN A 73 17.02 13.22 13.59
CA ASN A 73 15.96 14.08 13.07
C ASN A 73 14.69 14.00 13.93
N TRP A 74 14.38 12.81 14.45
CA TRP A 74 13.13 12.55 15.16
C TRP A 74 13.36 11.62 16.34
N VAL A 75 12.61 11.85 17.41
CA VAL A 75 12.46 10.92 18.53
C VAL A 75 10.97 10.73 18.86
N PRO A 76 10.54 9.56 19.35
CA PRO A 76 9.21 9.39 19.89
C PRO A 76 8.92 10.38 21.03
N SER A 77 7.68 10.87 21.13
CA SER A 77 7.20 11.54 22.34
C SER A 77 7.03 10.55 23.50
N ASP A 78 6.93 11.07 24.73
CA ASP A 78 6.76 10.26 25.95
C ASP A 78 5.51 9.37 25.92
N ASP A 79 4.43 9.83 25.29
CA ASP A 79 3.19 9.05 25.09
C ASP A 79 3.28 8.04 23.94
N ALA A 80 4.42 8.00 23.23
CA ALA A 80 4.67 7.20 22.05
C ALA A 80 3.66 7.43 20.89
N LYS A 81 2.93 8.56 20.85
CA LYS A 81 1.92 8.82 19.82
C LYS A 81 2.36 9.82 18.76
N THR A 82 3.45 10.55 18.97
CA THR A 82 3.99 11.50 18.00
C THR A 82 5.48 11.30 17.78
N LEU A 83 6.00 11.86 16.69
CA LEU A 83 7.43 12.02 16.47
C LEU A 83 7.80 13.49 16.68
N VAL A 84 8.70 13.75 17.62
CA VAL A 84 9.20 15.08 17.97
C VAL A 84 10.46 15.37 17.15
N PRO A 85 10.54 16.50 16.43
CA PRO A 85 11.76 16.90 15.74
C PRO A 85 12.87 17.25 16.73
N VAL A 86 14.07 16.71 16.50
CA VAL A 86 15.29 17.03 17.27
C VAL A 86 16.45 17.51 16.40
N GLY A 87 16.26 17.47 15.07
CA GLY A 87 17.24 17.94 14.08
C GLY A 87 16.70 19.09 13.23
N SER A 88 17.42 19.40 12.15
CA SER A 88 17.06 20.49 11.23
C SER A 88 16.00 20.10 10.19
N LYS A 89 15.65 18.81 10.08
CA LYS A 89 14.63 18.36 9.12
C LYS A 89 13.23 18.72 9.60
N THR A 90 12.43 19.23 8.67
CA THR A 90 11.03 19.62 8.89
C THR A 90 10.02 18.63 8.29
N ALA A 91 10.48 17.67 7.49
CA ALA A 91 9.63 16.67 6.86
C ALA A 91 10.30 15.30 6.74
N MET A 92 9.48 14.24 6.79
CA MET A 92 9.90 12.86 6.57
C MET A 92 10.18 12.59 5.09
N THR A 93 11.15 11.72 4.81
CA THR A 93 11.41 11.26 3.44
C THR A 93 10.28 10.35 2.96
N LYS A 94 9.76 10.57 1.74
CA LYS A 94 8.69 9.75 1.14
C LYS A 94 9.01 8.25 1.05
N ASN A 95 10.29 7.90 1.07
CA ASN A 95 10.79 6.52 0.93
C ASN A 95 11.06 5.83 2.27
N SER A 96 10.74 6.45 3.41
CA SER A 96 10.77 5.74 4.69
C SER A 96 9.65 4.70 4.73
N ASN A 97 9.86 3.61 5.47
CA ASN A 97 8.85 2.56 5.58
C ASN A 97 7.56 3.10 6.21
N LEU A 98 7.67 4.01 7.18
CA LEU A 98 6.53 4.73 7.75
C LEU A 98 5.77 5.56 6.71
N ALA A 99 6.47 6.34 5.86
CA ALA A 99 5.79 7.16 4.85
C ALA A 99 5.07 6.31 3.80
N ILE A 100 5.66 5.18 3.40
CA ILE A 100 5.04 4.21 2.50
C ILE A 100 3.77 3.65 3.16
N TYR A 101 3.87 3.18 4.40
CA TYR A 101 2.73 2.64 5.14
C TYR A 101 1.57 3.63 5.29
N LEU A 102 1.84 4.88 5.67
CA LEU A 102 0.80 5.91 5.81
C LEU A 102 0.17 6.27 4.46
N THR A 103 0.94 6.24 3.37
CA THR A 103 0.41 6.41 2.02
C THR A 103 -0.53 5.27 1.65
N GLU A 104 -0.15 4.03 1.97
CA GLU A 104 -0.98 2.86 1.72
C GLU A 104 -2.23 2.82 2.61
N MET A 105 -2.18 3.31 3.87
CA MET A 105 -3.36 3.50 4.70
C MET A 105 -4.39 4.41 4.01
N ILE A 106 -3.95 5.54 3.44
CA ILE A 106 -4.83 6.46 2.70
C ILE A 106 -5.39 5.76 1.44
N ASN A 107 -4.54 5.06 0.68
CA ASN A 107 -4.96 4.35 -0.52
C ASN A 107 -5.97 3.23 -0.22
N ALA A 108 -5.83 2.57 0.93
CA ALA A 108 -6.73 1.55 1.45
C ALA A 108 -8.10 2.12 1.91
N GLY A 109 -8.23 3.45 1.99
CA GLY A 109 -9.47 4.15 2.31
C GLY A 109 -9.47 4.90 3.64
N PHE A 110 -8.33 4.98 4.36
CA PHE A 110 -8.26 5.78 5.58
C PHE A 110 -8.39 7.28 5.26
N PRO A 111 -9.23 8.03 5.99
CA PRO A 111 -9.45 9.44 5.72
C PRO A 111 -8.20 10.29 5.98
N LYS A 112 -7.62 10.85 4.91
CA LYS A 112 -6.39 11.66 4.97
C LYS A 112 -6.47 12.82 5.97
N ASN A 113 -7.65 13.43 6.15
CA ASN A 113 -7.85 14.53 7.09
C ASN A 113 -7.81 14.09 8.57
N GLN A 114 -7.90 12.80 8.87
CA GLN A 114 -7.73 12.26 10.22
C GLN A 114 -6.26 11.93 10.53
N LEU A 115 -5.41 11.78 9.51
CA LEU A 115 -3.96 11.66 9.68
C LEU A 115 -3.38 13.03 10.04
N THR A 116 -3.27 13.27 11.34
CA THR A 116 -2.71 14.50 11.91
C THR A 116 -1.30 14.24 12.47
N THR A 117 -0.86 15.01 13.46
CA THR A 117 0.44 14.86 14.12
C THR A 117 0.53 13.59 14.97
N SER A 118 -0.60 13.02 15.39
CA SER A 118 -0.67 11.84 16.26
C SER A 118 -1.08 10.58 15.49
N ILE A 119 -0.36 9.48 15.74
CA ILE A 119 -0.65 8.16 15.18
C ILE A 119 -1.85 7.48 15.86
N ALA A 120 -2.29 7.98 17.01
CA ALA A 120 -3.41 7.41 17.78
C ALA A 120 -4.71 7.31 16.97
N CYS A 121 -4.87 8.14 15.93
CA CYS A 121 -6.00 8.08 15.01
C CYS A 121 -6.09 6.74 14.24
N LEU A 122 -5.03 5.94 14.20
CA LEU A 122 -5.00 4.64 13.53
C LEU A 122 -5.28 3.46 14.47
N ASP A 123 -5.27 3.68 15.78
CA ASP A 123 -5.44 2.61 16.76
C ASP A 123 -6.83 1.97 16.64
N GLY A 124 -6.86 0.65 16.51
CA GLY A 124 -8.09 -0.12 16.38
C GLY A 124 -8.67 -0.16 14.96
N VAL A 125 -7.96 0.37 13.96
CA VAL A 125 -8.25 0.06 12.55
C VAL A 125 -8.20 -1.46 12.37
N VAL A 126 -9.18 -2.02 11.65
CA VAL A 126 -9.08 -3.38 11.12
C VAL A 126 -8.81 -3.24 9.63
N ALA A 127 -7.71 -3.83 9.17
CA ALA A 127 -7.29 -3.76 7.78
C ALA A 127 -6.89 -5.14 7.26
N HIS A 128 -7.09 -5.31 5.96
CA HIS A 128 -6.43 -6.36 5.19
C HIS A 128 -5.00 -5.90 4.89
N MET A 129 -4.03 -6.75 5.21
CA MET A 129 -2.60 -6.46 5.20
C MET A 129 -1.93 -7.40 4.20
N ILE A 130 -1.16 -6.82 3.28
CA ILE A 130 -0.43 -7.56 2.25
C ILE A 130 1.01 -7.08 2.17
N ARG A 131 1.89 -7.89 1.61
CA ARG A 131 3.26 -7.50 1.28
C ARG A 131 3.32 -6.87 -0.10
N LYS A 132 3.85 -5.64 -0.15
CA LYS A 132 4.21 -4.97 -1.40
C LYS A 132 5.71 -4.87 -1.55
N GLU A 133 6.21 -5.05 -2.76
CA GLU A 133 7.61 -4.79 -3.07
C GLU A 133 7.96 -3.32 -2.79
N LEU A 134 9.11 -3.08 -2.18
CA LEU A 134 9.58 -1.73 -1.92
C LEU A 134 9.96 -1.02 -3.25
N PRO A 135 9.72 0.29 -3.37
CA PRO A 135 10.12 1.04 -4.55
C PRO A 135 11.63 0.92 -4.81
N LYS A 136 12.01 0.72 -6.09
CA LYS A 136 13.41 0.65 -6.50
C LYS A 136 14.15 1.96 -6.21
N ARG A 137 15.31 1.86 -5.57
CA ARG A 137 16.21 2.98 -5.24
C ARG A 137 17.57 2.68 -5.86
N GLY A 138 18.08 3.60 -6.68
CA GLY A 138 19.28 3.38 -7.51
C GLY A 138 20.53 2.90 -6.75
N ASN A 139 20.67 3.25 -5.47
CA ASN A 139 21.87 2.95 -4.66
C ASN A 139 21.59 2.03 -3.46
N VAL A 140 20.42 1.38 -3.37
CA VAL A 140 20.10 0.46 -2.27
C VAL A 140 19.79 -0.90 -2.83
N SER A 141 20.40 -1.95 -2.28
CA SER A 141 20.08 -3.33 -2.65
C SER A 141 18.58 -3.57 -2.54
N GLN A 142 18.00 -4.02 -3.65
CA GLN A 142 16.57 -4.31 -3.81
C GLN A 142 16.22 -5.73 -3.36
N THR A 143 17.23 -6.53 -3.07
CA THR A 143 17.08 -7.92 -2.67
C THR A 143 17.54 -8.12 -1.23
N GLN A 144 16.92 -9.08 -0.56
CA GLN A 144 17.35 -9.63 0.71
C GLN A 144 17.69 -11.10 0.52
N THR A 145 18.79 -11.54 1.12
CA THR A 145 19.20 -12.94 1.06
C THR A 145 18.50 -13.72 2.17
N GLY A 146 17.74 -14.75 1.80
CA GLY A 146 17.13 -15.67 2.73
C GLY A 146 18.17 -16.56 3.42
N LYS A 147 17.74 -17.29 4.45
CA LYS A 147 18.60 -18.28 5.14
C LYS A 147 19.07 -19.42 4.23
N ASP A 148 18.37 -19.63 3.12
CA ASP A 148 18.67 -20.57 2.05
C ASP A 148 19.64 -20.01 1.00
N GLY A 149 20.14 -18.79 1.18
CA GLY A 149 21.04 -18.12 0.25
C GLY A 149 20.34 -17.55 -0.99
N LYS A 150 19.01 -17.68 -1.11
CA LYS A 150 18.27 -17.13 -2.26
C LYS A 150 17.98 -15.66 -2.06
N GLU A 151 18.02 -14.91 -3.16
CA GLU A 151 17.64 -13.50 -3.17
C GLU A 151 16.14 -13.33 -3.38
N TYR A 152 15.52 -12.54 -2.51
CA TYR A 152 14.10 -12.19 -2.58
C TYR A 152 13.96 -10.68 -2.69
N ALA A 153 12.97 -10.20 -3.44
CA ALA A 153 12.65 -8.78 -3.46
C ALA A 153 12.30 -8.30 -2.03
N LYS A 154 12.85 -7.15 -1.62
CA LYS A 154 12.48 -6.56 -0.34
C LYS A 154 11.02 -6.11 -0.40
N SER A 155 10.24 -6.55 0.57
CA SER A 155 8.83 -6.18 0.70
C SER A 155 8.53 -5.54 2.05
N ILE A 156 7.42 -4.82 2.09
CA ILE A 156 6.87 -4.18 3.28
C ILE A 156 5.43 -4.63 3.46
N LEU A 157 5.06 -4.98 4.69
CA LEU A 157 3.68 -5.27 5.05
C LEU A 157 2.91 -3.95 5.17
N VAL A 158 1.85 -3.80 4.38
CA VAL A 158 1.05 -2.58 4.27
C VAL A 158 -0.43 -2.93 4.13
N PRO A 159 -1.33 -2.02 4.54
CA PRO A 159 -2.75 -2.20 4.25
C PRO A 159 -3.01 -2.06 2.76
N ASP A 160 -3.87 -2.90 2.20
CA ASP A 160 -4.45 -2.69 0.86
C ASP A 160 -5.94 -2.29 0.94
N ARG A 161 -6.60 -2.62 2.06
CA ARG A 161 -8.02 -2.32 2.28
C ARG A 161 -8.32 -2.15 3.76
N ILE A 162 -9.05 -1.09 4.10
CA ILE A 162 -9.65 -0.93 5.42
C ILE A 162 -10.95 -1.75 5.52
N VAL A 163 -11.01 -2.66 6.49
CA VAL A 163 -12.20 -3.44 6.82
C VAL A 163 -13.10 -2.65 7.77
N LYS A 164 -12.50 -1.96 8.75
CA LYS A 164 -13.22 -1.19 9.77
C LYS A 164 -12.38 -0.02 10.28
N LEU A 165 -12.98 1.16 10.42
CA LEU A 165 -12.32 2.31 11.05
C LEU A 165 -12.44 2.28 12.58
N PRO A 166 -11.57 3.00 13.31
CA PRO A 166 -11.65 3.12 14.76
C PRO A 166 -13.00 3.69 15.20
N GLY A 167 -13.61 3.09 16.22
CA GLY A 167 -14.86 3.58 16.80
C GLY A 167 -16.14 3.31 16.00
N GLU A 168 -16.04 2.78 14.77
CA GLU A 168 -17.24 2.30 14.07
C GLU A 168 -17.82 1.08 14.82
N LYS A 169 -19.15 1.06 15.02
CA LYS A 169 -19.83 -0.19 15.39
C LYS A 169 -19.56 -1.21 14.27
N ALA A 170 -19.44 -2.49 14.60
CA ALA A 170 -19.22 -3.54 13.61
C ALA A 170 -20.38 -3.52 12.58
N GLY A 171 -20.20 -2.75 11.51
CA GLY A 171 -21.06 -2.74 10.35
C GLY A 171 -20.60 -3.86 9.43
N ALA A 172 -21.54 -4.47 8.73
CA ALA A 172 -21.28 -5.51 7.75
C ALA A 172 -20.05 -5.15 6.90
N VAL A 173 -19.09 -6.08 6.86
CA VAL A 173 -17.89 -6.03 6.02
C VAL A 173 -18.31 -5.44 4.68
N LYS A 174 -17.90 -4.19 4.39
CA LYS A 174 -18.06 -3.64 3.05
C LYS A 174 -17.30 -4.59 2.15
N GLY A 175 -18.06 -5.38 1.41
CA GLY A 175 -17.56 -6.50 0.62
C GLY A 175 -16.34 -6.08 -0.17
N LYS A 176 -15.40 -7.01 -0.27
CA LYS A 176 -14.37 -7.11 -1.30
C LYS A 176 -14.53 -5.98 -2.34
N LYS A 177 -13.70 -4.94 -2.27
CA LYS A 177 -13.27 -4.33 -3.55
C LYS A 177 -12.49 -5.46 -4.19
N THR A 178 -13.20 -6.28 -4.96
CA THR A 178 -12.59 -7.15 -5.94
C THR A 178 -11.62 -6.22 -6.65
N ALA A 179 -10.32 -6.53 -6.61
CA ALA A 179 -9.42 -5.97 -7.59
C ALA A 179 -10.17 -6.13 -8.92
N ALA A 180 -10.56 -5.02 -9.53
CA ALA A 180 -11.21 -5.10 -10.82
C ALA A 180 -10.25 -5.92 -11.67
N THR A 181 -10.73 -7.04 -12.20
CA THR A 181 -9.92 -7.86 -13.08
C THR A 181 -9.34 -6.95 -14.16
N ASP A 182 -8.14 -7.27 -14.66
CA ASP A 182 -7.51 -6.46 -15.69
C ASP A 182 -8.47 -6.19 -16.87
N ASP A 183 -9.37 -7.15 -17.15
CA ASP A 183 -10.42 -7.01 -18.15
C ASP A 183 -11.48 -5.96 -17.80
N ALA A 184 -11.95 -5.91 -16.54
CA ALA A 184 -12.89 -4.89 -16.09
C ALA A 184 -12.26 -3.48 -16.08
N VAL A 185 -10.95 -3.37 -15.80
CA VAL A 185 -10.22 -2.11 -15.91
C VAL A 185 -10.08 -1.70 -17.38
N LYS A 186 -9.75 -2.63 -18.27
CA LYS A 186 -9.64 -2.37 -19.73
C LYS A 186 -10.98 -1.98 -20.33
N GLU A 187 -12.07 -2.66 -19.95
CA GLU A 187 -13.41 -2.33 -20.41
C GLU A 187 -13.82 -0.94 -19.94
N ALA A 188 -13.63 -0.62 -18.65
CA ALA A 188 -13.90 0.71 -18.13
C ALA A 188 -13.05 1.81 -18.78
N ALA A 189 -11.77 1.52 -19.07
CA ALA A 189 -10.89 2.44 -19.79
C ALA A 189 -11.32 2.65 -21.24
N THR A 190 -11.68 1.58 -21.94
CA THR A 190 -12.14 1.63 -23.34
C THR A 190 -13.44 2.41 -23.45
N THR A 191 -14.42 2.09 -22.61
CA THR A 191 -15.71 2.81 -22.56
C THR A 191 -15.49 4.28 -22.27
N PHE A 192 -14.66 4.62 -21.27
CA PHE A 192 -14.33 6.01 -20.94
C PHE A 192 -13.73 6.78 -22.12
N VAL A 193 -12.77 6.20 -22.83
CA VAL A 193 -12.13 6.87 -23.99
C VAL A 193 -13.12 7.04 -25.14
N LEU A 194 -13.96 6.04 -25.42
CA LEU A 194 -14.98 6.11 -26.47
C LEU A 194 -16.07 7.14 -26.16
N GLU A 195 -16.53 7.22 -24.90
CA GLU A 195 -17.47 8.26 -24.47
C GLU A 195 -16.87 9.65 -24.60
N LEU A 196 -15.62 9.82 -24.16
CA LEU A 196 -14.90 11.10 -24.26
C LEU A 196 -14.74 11.52 -25.72
N LEU A 197 -14.44 10.58 -26.62
CA LEU A 197 -14.42 10.81 -28.06
C LEU A 197 -15.80 11.20 -28.59
N GLY A 198 -16.87 10.48 -28.21
CA GLY A 198 -18.23 10.76 -28.65
C GLY A 198 -18.68 12.18 -28.27
N GLU A 199 -18.50 12.56 -27.01
CA GLU A 199 -18.87 13.89 -26.51
C GLU A 199 -18.11 15.04 -27.17
N LYS A 200 -16.89 14.76 -27.62
CA LYS A 200 -15.99 15.77 -28.18
C LYS A 200 -15.89 15.69 -29.70
N ASN A 201 -16.90 15.12 -30.35
CA ASN A 201 -16.95 14.97 -31.82
C ASN A 201 -15.69 14.30 -32.38
N GLY A 202 -15.26 13.25 -31.71
CA GLY A 202 -14.07 12.46 -32.02
C GLY A 202 -12.76 13.15 -31.68
N LYS A 203 -12.74 14.25 -30.91
CA LYS A 203 -11.54 15.09 -30.70
C LYS A 203 -11.31 15.53 -29.26
N PHE A 204 -10.27 15.05 -28.59
CA PHE A 204 -9.93 15.53 -27.23
C PHE A 204 -8.41 15.76 -27.05
N GLN A 205 -8.05 16.56 -26.04
CA GLN A 205 -6.67 16.78 -25.60
C GLN A 205 -6.38 15.98 -24.33
N LYS A 206 -5.13 15.49 -24.20
CA LYS A 206 -4.69 14.70 -23.03
C LYS A 206 -4.96 15.39 -21.69
N LYS A 207 -4.81 16.71 -21.63
CA LYS A 207 -5.06 17.52 -20.42
C LYS A 207 -6.52 17.50 -19.95
N GLU A 208 -7.46 17.08 -20.79
CA GLU A 208 -8.88 16.99 -20.46
C GLU A 208 -9.23 15.67 -19.74
N ILE A 209 -8.35 14.65 -19.85
CA ILE A 209 -8.56 13.31 -19.26
C ILE A 209 -8.73 13.37 -17.73
N PRO A 210 -7.87 14.08 -16.95
CA PRO A 210 -8.02 14.13 -15.49
C PRO A 210 -9.37 14.68 -15.03
N ALA A 211 -9.90 15.68 -15.74
CA ALA A 211 -11.20 16.28 -15.43
C ALA A 211 -12.36 15.35 -15.82
N ALA A 212 -12.24 14.63 -16.94
CA ALA A 212 -13.28 13.72 -17.43
C ALA A 212 -13.39 12.41 -16.62
N LEU A 213 -12.33 11.99 -15.93
CA LEU A 213 -12.28 10.75 -15.13
C LEU A 213 -13.31 10.68 -13.99
N VAL A 214 -13.96 11.78 -13.65
CA VAL A 214 -15.09 11.79 -12.72
C VAL A 214 -16.23 10.86 -13.15
N LYS A 215 -16.34 10.58 -14.45
CA LYS A 215 -17.33 9.67 -15.05
C LYS A 215 -17.01 8.19 -14.82
N VAL A 216 -15.75 7.87 -14.55
CA VAL A 216 -15.32 6.51 -14.26
C VAL A 216 -15.65 6.14 -12.82
N PRO A 217 -16.17 4.92 -12.56
CA PRO A 217 -16.45 4.45 -11.21
C PRO A 217 -15.23 4.59 -10.30
N VAL A 218 -15.45 5.13 -9.09
CA VAL A 218 -14.39 5.42 -8.10
C VAL A 218 -13.55 4.17 -7.78
N ALA A 219 -14.14 2.98 -7.91
CA ALA A 219 -13.47 1.71 -7.66
C ALA A 219 -12.31 1.41 -8.63
N VAL A 220 -12.40 1.84 -9.89
CA VAL A 220 -11.40 1.54 -10.95
C VAL A 220 -10.70 2.78 -11.49
N ARG A 221 -11.14 3.97 -11.07
CA ARG A 221 -10.61 5.26 -11.54
C ARG A 221 -9.09 5.41 -11.41
N PRO A 222 -8.43 5.00 -10.31
CA PRO A 222 -6.96 5.07 -10.24
C PRO A 222 -6.25 4.22 -11.29
N GLN A 223 -6.75 3.01 -11.54
CA GLN A 223 -6.20 2.08 -12.53
C GLN A 223 -6.47 2.55 -13.96
N VAL A 224 -7.67 3.08 -14.24
CA VAL A 224 -7.99 3.69 -15.53
C VAL A 224 -7.15 4.94 -15.78
N MET A 225 -6.93 5.79 -14.77
CA MET A 225 -6.02 6.94 -14.86
C MET A 225 -4.58 6.48 -15.15
N ALA A 226 -4.10 5.46 -14.44
CA ALA A 226 -2.79 4.91 -14.68
C ALA A 226 -2.66 4.35 -16.11
N MET A 227 -3.68 3.63 -16.58
CA MET A 227 -3.73 3.09 -17.94
C MET A 227 -3.78 4.24 -18.96
N VAL A 228 -4.85 5.01 -19.01
CA VAL A 228 -5.13 5.98 -20.10
C VAL A 228 -4.22 7.23 -20.05
N TYR A 229 -3.70 7.62 -18.88
CA TYR A 229 -2.93 8.86 -18.75
C TYR A 229 -1.44 8.67 -18.46
N ALA A 230 -1.11 7.77 -17.52
CA ALA A 230 0.24 7.68 -16.95
C ALA A 230 1.17 6.65 -17.62
N ASN A 231 0.63 5.49 -18.02
CA ASN A 231 1.41 4.33 -18.46
C ASN A 231 1.21 3.97 -19.94
N ASP A 232 0.17 4.48 -20.58
CA ASP A 232 -0.06 4.24 -22.00
C ASP A 232 0.95 5.02 -22.85
N LYS A 233 1.86 4.27 -23.50
CA LYS A 233 2.84 4.77 -24.48
C LYS A 233 2.15 5.41 -25.68
N PHE A 234 1.06 4.83 -26.14
CA PHE A 234 0.29 5.30 -27.28
C PHE A 234 -0.35 6.68 -27.03
N LEU A 235 -0.83 6.99 -25.82
CA LEU A 235 -1.33 8.33 -25.43
C LEU A 235 -0.24 9.26 -24.85
N SER A 236 1.00 8.81 -24.69
CA SER A 236 2.12 9.64 -24.23
C SER A 236 3.10 10.04 -25.34
N GLU A 237 3.14 9.32 -26.46
CA GLU A 237 4.03 9.61 -27.60
C GLU A 237 3.51 10.73 -28.52
N GLY A 238 2.21 11.10 -28.46
CA GLY A 238 1.60 12.13 -29.32
C GLY A 238 1.76 13.59 -28.88
N GLY A 239 2.74 13.93 -28.03
CA GLY A 239 3.20 15.31 -27.85
C GLY A 239 2.16 16.37 -27.47
N GLY A 240 1.07 16.02 -26.78
CA GLY A 240 0.01 16.98 -26.42
C GLY A 240 -0.88 17.44 -27.59
N GLY A 241 -0.76 16.79 -28.75
CA GLY A 241 -1.56 17.03 -29.96
C GLY A 241 -3.03 16.64 -29.83
N LEU A 242 -3.81 16.99 -30.86
CA LEU A 242 -5.25 16.71 -30.96
C LEU A 242 -5.44 15.24 -31.36
N TRP A 243 -6.25 14.49 -30.64
CA TRP A 243 -6.51 13.08 -30.96
C TRP A 243 -7.77 12.95 -31.80
N THR A 244 -7.80 12.00 -32.75
CA THR A 244 -8.97 11.70 -33.59
C THR A 244 -9.29 10.21 -33.61
N TYR A 245 -10.56 9.86 -33.83
CA TYR A 245 -11.00 8.49 -34.07
C TYR A 245 -11.53 8.34 -35.48
N ALA A 246 -10.87 7.52 -36.30
CA ALA A 246 -11.25 7.26 -37.68
C ALA A 246 -10.98 5.79 -38.02
N ASN A 247 -11.92 5.15 -38.72
CA ASN A 247 -11.81 3.75 -39.19
C ASN A 247 -11.54 2.71 -38.08
N GLY A 248 -12.09 2.92 -36.88
CA GLY A 248 -11.89 1.99 -35.76
C GLY A 248 -10.58 2.18 -35.00
N GLU A 249 -9.77 3.17 -35.37
CA GLU A 249 -8.47 3.44 -34.74
C GLU A 249 -8.44 4.87 -34.15
N VAL A 250 -7.89 4.99 -32.94
CA VAL A 250 -7.50 6.29 -32.38
C VAL A 250 -6.17 6.69 -33.01
N LYS A 251 -5.99 7.97 -33.37
CA LYS A 251 -4.75 8.50 -33.93
C LYS A 251 -4.41 9.86 -33.33
N SER A 252 -3.13 10.09 -33.07
CA SER A 252 -2.63 11.43 -32.77
C SER A 252 -2.57 12.24 -34.05
N VAL A 253 -3.15 13.44 -34.06
CA VAL A 253 -2.87 14.46 -35.06
C VAL A 253 -1.78 15.34 -34.46
N GLY A 254 -0.54 15.06 -34.89
CA GLY A 254 0.63 15.87 -34.55
C GLY A 254 0.46 17.33 -34.98
#